data_AF-A0A0Q8SW97-F1
#
_entry.id   AF-A0A0Q8SW97-F1
#
_cell.length_a   1.000
_cell.length_b   1.000
_cell.length_c   1.000
_cell.angle_alpha   90.00
_cell.angle_beta   90.00
_cell.angle_gamma   90.00
#
_symmetry.space_group_name_H-M   'P 1'
#
loop_
_entity.id
_entity.type
_entity.pdbx_description
1 polymer ?
#
loop_
_entity_poly.entity_id
_entity_poly.type
_entity_poly.pdbx_seq_one_letter_code
_entity_poly.pdbx_strand_id
1 'polypeptide(L)'
;MNGGGASAFQREMDESMTRMMQDMHGTGHVGHADIDFLAMMIPHHAGAVEMARLVLQHGRDPATRQLAEEIIAGQTIEIESMTRRLAALRQGRSGDAAAEFPSLGGTRGP
;
A
#
# COMPACT_ATOMS: atom_id res chain seq x y z
N MET A 1 14.33 -30.22 -19.25
CA MET A 1 14.08 -29.16 -18.23
C MET A 1 14.30 -27.82 -18.91
N ASN A 2 13.49 -26.77 -18.82
CA ASN A 2 12.14 -26.52 -18.31
C ASN A 2 11.78 -25.13 -18.88
N GLY A 3 10.72 -25.00 -19.67
CA GLY A 3 10.34 -23.76 -20.35
C GLY A 3 8.86 -23.45 -20.20
N GLY A 4 8.35 -23.49 -18.97
CA GLY A 4 7.01 -22.99 -18.66
C GLY A 4 7.07 -21.47 -18.55
N GLY A 5 6.44 -20.75 -19.47
CA GLY A 5 6.30 -19.29 -19.36
C GLY A 5 5.67 -18.87 -18.03
N ALA A 6 5.93 -17.63 -17.61
CA ALA A 6 5.35 -17.06 -16.40
C ALA A 6 3.83 -17.30 -16.35
N SER A 7 3.29 -17.64 -15.18
CA SER A 7 1.84 -17.79 -15.00
C SER A 7 1.13 -16.45 -15.22
N ALA A 8 -0.19 -16.47 -15.42
CA ALA A 8 -0.98 -15.24 -15.46
C ALA A 8 -0.78 -14.39 -14.19
N PHE A 9 -0.85 -15.04 -13.03
CA PHE A 9 -0.54 -14.44 -11.74
C PHE A 9 0.84 -13.76 -11.70
N GLN A 10 1.89 -14.42 -12.21
CA GLN A 10 3.24 -13.86 -12.18
C GLN A 10 3.33 -12.58 -13.02
N ARG A 11 2.74 -12.55 -14.22
CA ARG A 11 2.71 -11.33 -15.04
C ARG A 11 1.95 -10.20 -14.36
N GLU A 12 0.78 -10.49 -13.80
CA GLU A 12 -0.05 -9.50 -13.12
C GLU A 12 0.64 -8.94 -11.87
N MET A 13 1.34 -9.79 -11.11
CA MET A 13 2.18 -9.37 -9.97
C MET A 13 3.32 -8.47 -10.42
N ASP A 14 4.05 -8.83 -11.47
CA ASP A 14 5.17 -8.04 -12.01
C ASP A 14 4.68 -6.67 -12.51
N GLU A 15 3.53 -6.63 -13.19
CA GLU A 15 2.89 -5.39 -13.63
C GLU A 15 2.44 -4.52 -12.44
N SER A 16 1.86 -5.13 -11.40
CA SER A 16 1.45 -4.42 -10.18
C SER A 16 2.64 -3.80 -9.46
N MET A 17 3.72 -4.55 -9.27
CA MET A 17 4.96 -4.05 -8.67
C MET A 17 5.61 -2.95 -9.53
N THR A 18 5.59 -3.10 -10.86
CA THR A 18 6.11 -2.08 -11.78
C THR A 18 5.37 -0.75 -11.64
N ARG A 19 4.02 -0.79 -11.63
CA ARG A 19 3.20 0.42 -11.43
C ARG A 19 3.46 1.05 -10.07
N MET A 20 3.50 0.24 -9.00
CA MET A 20 3.82 0.73 -7.65
C MET A 20 5.15 1.47 -7.60
N MET A 21 6.21 0.90 -8.17
CA MET A 21 7.54 1.52 -8.21
C MET A 21 7.56 2.81 -9.05
N GLN A 22 6.83 2.83 -10.17
CA GLN A 22 6.69 4.03 -11.00
C GLN A 22 5.99 5.16 -10.24
N ASP A 23 4.88 4.86 -9.56
CA ASP A 23 4.12 5.84 -8.80
C ASP A 23 4.93 6.37 -7.59
N MET A 24 5.66 5.49 -6.91
CA MET A 24 6.60 5.86 -5.85
C MET A 24 7.69 6.81 -6.36
N HIS A 25 8.35 6.51 -7.47
CA HIS A 25 9.36 7.42 -8.02
C HIS A 25 8.76 8.73 -8.56
N GLY A 26 7.51 8.69 -9.01
CA GLY A 26 6.79 9.83 -9.59
C GLY A 26 6.37 10.90 -8.57
N THR A 27 6.34 10.59 -7.27
CA THR A 27 5.90 11.57 -6.26
C THR A 27 6.88 12.72 -6.04
N GLY A 28 8.16 12.52 -6.38
CA GLY A 28 9.24 13.47 -6.11
C GLY A 28 9.54 13.60 -4.61
N HIS A 29 10.66 14.27 -4.30
CA HIS A 29 11.04 14.60 -2.92
C HIS A 29 11.05 16.12 -2.76
N VAL A 30 10.33 16.64 -1.77
CA VAL A 30 10.27 18.07 -1.46
C VAL A 30 11.17 18.46 -0.29
N GLY A 31 11.87 17.49 0.31
CA GLY A 31 12.79 17.72 1.43
C GLY A 31 12.09 17.85 2.79
N HIS A 32 10.81 17.48 2.85
CA HIS A 32 10.04 17.44 4.09
C HIS A 32 9.71 15.99 4.43
N ALA A 33 10.41 15.43 5.42
CA ALA A 33 10.39 14.00 5.73
C ALA A 33 8.97 13.41 5.83
N ASP A 34 8.05 14.05 6.57
CA ASP A 34 6.68 13.53 6.70
C ASP A 34 5.91 13.54 5.37
N ILE A 35 6.08 14.58 4.55
CA ILE A 35 5.40 14.70 3.25
C ILE A 35 5.96 13.66 2.30
N ASP A 36 7.29 13.54 2.25
CA ASP A 36 7.98 12.58 1.39
C ASP A 36 7.61 11.14 1.79
N PHE A 37 7.61 10.82 3.09
CA PHE A 37 7.21 9.50 3.58
C PHE A 37 5.77 9.15 3.19
N LEU A 38 4.81 10.05 3.41
CA LEU A 38 3.40 9.80 3.07
C LEU A 38 3.18 9.71 1.56
N ALA A 39 3.85 10.57 0.80
CA ALA A 39 3.78 10.55 -0.66
C ALA A 39 4.29 9.22 -1.22
N MET A 40 5.33 8.63 -0.62
CA MET A 40 5.86 7.31 -1.00
C MET A 40 5.01 6.14 -0.48
N MET A 41 4.47 6.23 0.74
CA MET A 41 3.73 5.13 1.36
C MET A 41 2.34 4.93 0.77
N ILE A 42 1.68 5.98 0.28
CA ILE A 42 0.37 5.87 -0.39
C ILE A 42 0.43 4.90 -1.60
N PRO A 43 1.29 5.10 -2.61
CA PRO A 43 1.39 4.17 -3.74
C PRO A 43 1.94 2.80 -3.33
N HIS A 44 2.84 2.72 -2.35
CA HIS A 44 3.28 1.44 -1.80
C HIS A 44 2.11 0.61 -1.26
N HIS A 45 1.25 1.22 -0.45
CA HIS A 45 0.09 0.54 0.12
C HIS A 45 -0.94 0.20 -0.96
N ALA A 46 -1.16 1.08 -1.94
CA ALA A 46 -2.02 0.79 -3.08
C ALA A 46 -1.53 -0.44 -3.86
N GLY A 47 -0.22 -0.55 -4.10
CA GLY A 47 0.38 -1.72 -4.72
C GLY A 47 0.16 -3.01 -3.91
N ALA A 48 0.28 -2.94 -2.58
CA ALA A 48 0.00 -4.09 -1.71
C ALA A 48 -1.48 -4.51 -1.73
N VAL A 49 -2.42 -3.56 -1.79
CA VAL A 49 -3.86 -3.85 -1.96
C VAL A 49 -4.11 -4.56 -3.29
N GLU A 50 -3.49 -4.12 -4.39
CA GLU A 50 -3.65 -4.80 -5.68
C GLU A 50 -3.07 -6.22 -5.66
N MET A 51 -1.87 -6.41 -5.11
CA MET A 51 -1.27 -7.75 -4.96
C MET A 51 -2.14 -8.69 -4.12
N ALA A 52 -2.73 -8.18 -3.02
CA ALA A 52 -3.66 -8.95 -2.21
C ALA A 52 -4.91 -9.36 -3.00
N ARG A 53 -5.46 -8.47 -3.85
CA ARG A 53 -6.57 -8.82 -4.75
C ARG A 53 -6.20 -9.91 -5.75
N LEU A 54 -4.98 -9.89 -6.29
CA LEU A 54 -4.49 -10.96 -7.19
C LEU A 54 -4.43 -12.31 -6.46
N VAL A 55 -3.98 -12.33 -5.20
CA VAL A 55 -4.01 -13.54 -4.37
C VAL A 55 -5.44 -14.05 -4.16
N LEU A 56 -6.42 -13.18 -3.99
CA LEU A 56 -7.84 -13.60 -3.90
C LEU A 56 -8.40 -14.17 -5.21
N GLN A 57 -7.82 -13.81 -6.36
CA GLN A 57 -8.23 -14.34 -7.66
C GLN A 57 -7.57 -15.68 -7.99
N HIS A 58 -6.28 -15.83 -7.70
CA HIS A 58 -5.48 -16.98 -8.13
C HIS A 58 -5.17 -17.98 -7.00
N GLY A 59 -5.13 -17.51 -5.75
CA GLY A 59 -4.77 -18.27 -4.57
C GLY A 59 -5.91 -19.14 -4.03
N ARG A 60 -5.55 -20.29 -3.47
CA ARG A 60 -6.49 -21.30 -2.98
C ARG A 60 -6.36 -21.61 -1.49
N ASP A 61 -5.22 -21.28 -0.88
CA ASP A 61 -4.99 -21.51 0.54
C ASP A 61 -5.84 -20.57 1.40
N PRO A 62 -6.71 -21.08 2.29
CA PRO A 62 -7.61 -20.24 3.08
C PRO A 62 -6.89 -19.23 3.97
N ALA A 63 -5.79 -19.61 4.62
CA ALA A 63 -5.05 -18.70 5.50
C ALA A 63 -4.40 -17.56 4.73
N THR A 64 -3.83 -17.86 3.56
CA THR A 64 -3.24 -16.84 2.67
C THR A 64 -4.31 -15.88 2.12
N ARG A 65 -5.50 -16.38 1.82
CA ARG A 65 -6.64 -15.53 1.38
C ARG A 65 -7.15 -14.66 2.51
N GLN A 66 -7.25 -15.18 3.73
CA GLN A 66 -7.61 -14.40 4.91
C GLN A 66 -6.61 -13.24 5.13
N LEU A 67 -5.30 -13.53 5.05
CA LEU A 67 -4.29 -12.48 5.13
C LEU A 67 -4.47 -11.41 4.03
N ALA A 68 -4.81 -11.81 2.81
CA ALA A 68 -5.07 -10.87 1.73
C ALA A 68 -6.29 -9.97 2.01
N GLU A 69 -7.38 -10.52 2.57
CA GLU A 69 -8.55 -9.74 2.99
C GLU A 69 -8.19 -8.73 4.10
N GLU A 70 -7.39 -9.16 5.10
CA GLU A 70 -6.89 -8.30 6.17
C GLU A 70 -5.99 -7.17 5.65
N ILE A 71 -5.10 -7.47 4.70
CA ILE A 71 -4.26 -6.47 4.01
C ILE A 71 -5.12 -5.45 3.28
N ILE A 72 -6.12 -5.90 2.51
CA ILE A 72 -7.01 -5.00 1.76
C ILE A 72 -7.73 -4.06 2.73
N ALA A 73 -8.33 -4.60 3.79
CA ALA A 73 -9.07 -3.81 4.77
C ALA A 73 -8.17 -2.81 5.48
N GLY A 74 -7.03 -3.27 6.01
CA GLY A 74 -6.10 -2.42 6.75
C GLY A 74 -5.47 -1.35 5.88
N GLN A 75 -4.83 -1.74 4.78
CA GLN A 75 -4.07 -0.79 3.98
C GLN A 75 -4.96 0.22 3.24
N THR A 76 -6.22 -0.11 2.94
CA THR A 76 -7.18 0.88 2.42
C THR A 76 -7.44 1.99 3.44
N ILE A 77 -7.63 1.63 4.72
CA ILE A 77 -7.82 2.61 5.80
C ILE A 77 -6.55 3.46 6.00
N GLU A 78 -5.37 2.86 5.91
CA GLU A 78 -4.09 3.58 5.98
C GLU A 78 -3.91 4.56 4.82
N ILE A 79 -4.23 4.16 3.58
CA ILE A 79 -4.19 5.04 2.40
C ILE A 79 -5.05 6.29 2.62
N GLU A 80 -6.29 6.13 3.08
CA GLU A 80 -7.17 7.27 3.36
C GLU A 80 -6.59 8.20 4.44
N SER A 81 -6.04 7.60 5.50
CA SER A 81 -5.45 8.34 6.61
C SER A 81 -4.20 9.10 6.19
N MET A 82 -3.32 8.47 5.41
CA MET A 82 -2.11 9.08 4.84
C MET A 82 -2.48 10.21 3.88
N THR A 83 -3.49 10.00 3.04
CA THR A 83 -3.96 11.02 2.08
C THR A 83 -4.49 12.25 2.81
N ARG A 84 -5.31 12.07 3.87
CA ARG A 84 -5.78 13.18 4.71
C ARG A 84 -4.62 13.91 5.39
N ARG A 85 -3.67 13.18 5.97
CA ARG A 85 -2.50 13.76 6.65
C ARG A 85 -1.60 14.53 5.67
N LEU A 86 -1.33 13.97 4.50
CA LEU A 86 -0.53 14.61 3.44
C LEU A 86 -1.18 15.92 2.98
N ALA A 87 -2.51 15.93 2.80
CA ALA A 87 -3.24 17.14 2.45
C ALA A 87 -3.16 18.21 3.56
N ALA A 88 -3.25 17.82 4.83
CA ALA A 88 -3.10 18.74 5.97
C ALA A 88 -1.68 19.33 6.06
N LEU A 89 -0.64 18.50 5.89
CA LEU A 89 0.76 18.95 5.92
C LEU A 89 1.07 19.93 4.77
N ARG A 90 0.54 19.68 3.57
CA ARG A 90 0.66 20.61 2.43
C ARG A 90 -0.03 21.95 2.67
N GLN A 91 -0.95 22.02 3.63
CA GLN A 91 -1.60 23.26 4.08
C GLN A 91 -0.92 23.88 5.31
N GLY A 92 0.22 23.34 5.76
CA GLY A 92 0.96 23.83 6.94
C GLY A 92 0.40 23.39 8.29
N ARG A 93 -0.51 22.40 8.35
CA ARG A 93 -1.18 21.96 9.57
C ARG A 93 -0.47 20.79 10.26
N SER A 94 0.74 21.03 10.76
CA SER A 94 1.60 19.99 11.33
C SER A 94 1.19 19.51 12.74
N GLY A 95 0.42 20.32 13.48
CA GLY A 95 0.05 20.09 14.89
C GLY A 95 -1.33 19.47 15.14
N ASP A 96 -2.11 19.15 14.09
CA ASP A 96 -3.46 18.62 14.27
C ASP A 96 -3.40 17.13 14.71
N ALA A 97 -3.56 16.88 16.02
CA ALA A 97 -3.66 15.54 16.62
C ALA A 97 -4.89 14.74 16.15
N ALA A 98 -5.88 15.40 15.53
CA ALA A 98 -7.10 14.77 15.04
C ALA A 98 -6.92 13.92 13.77
N ALA A 99 -5.72 13.92 13.17
CA ALA A 99 -5.37 13.08 12.02
C ALA A 99 -4.41 11.95 12.44
N GLU A 100 -4.67 11.31 13.57
CA GLU A 100 -3.97 10.08 13.95
C GLU A 100 -4.22 8.99 12.90
N PHE A 101 -3.16 8.24 12.58
CA PHE A 101 -3.32 6.99 11.84
C PHE A 101 -4.11 6.03 12.72
N PRO A 102 -5.27 5.55 12.26
CA PRO A 102 -6.08 4.64 13.07
C PRO A 102 -5.23 3.43 13.45
N SER A 103 -5.32 3.03 14.72
CA SER A 103 -4.76 1.76 15.16
C SER A 103 -5.54 0.64 14.48
N LEU A 104 -4.95 0.07 13.44
CA LEU A 104 -5.41 -1.16 12.84
C LEU A 104 -4.96 -2.28 13.76
N GLY A 105 -5.84 -2.71 14.66
CA GLY A 105 -5.51 -3.71 15.67
C GLY A 105 -4.81 -4.94 15.05
N GLY A 106 -3.72 -5.37 15.68
CA GLY A 106 -3.09 -6.69 15.44
C GLY A 106 -1.67 -6.69 14.86
N THR A 107 -1.18 -5.62 14.22
CA THR A 107 0.14 -5.67 13.53
C THR A 107 1.14 -4.57 13.92
N ARG A 108 0.71 -3.55 14.68
CA ARG A 108 1.67 -2.77 15.46
C ARG A 108 1.86 -3.52 16.77
N GLY A 109 3.04 -4.12 16.95
CA GLY A 109 3.49 -4.60 18.26
C GLY A 109 3.43 -3.49 19.32
N PRO A 110 3.67 -3.82 20.60
CA PRO A 110 3.56 -2.86 21.70
C PRO A 110 4.39 -1.58 21.49
#